data_AF-A0AA88V7S5-F1
#
_entry.id   AF-A0AA88V7S5-F1
#
_cell.length_a   1.000
_cell.length_b   1.000
_cell.length_c   1.000
_cell.angle_alpha   90.00
_cell.angle_beta   90.00
_cell.angle_gamma   90.00
#
_symmetry.space_group_name_H-M   'P 1'
#
loop_
_entity.id
_entity.type
_entity.pdbx_description
1 polymer ?
#
loop_
_entity_poly.entity_id
_entity_poly.type
_entity_poly.pdbx_seq_one_letter_code
_entity_poly.pdbx_strand_id
1 'polypeptide(L)'
;MMGIPAVAGWSSWQRRWWRMVAILLFASVGPVTSDPQTNLLNRGCSQYNATNLSDFFSNRNATFADIRSQLTNSTHFATAQQSRTSDPVYAMAQCRNYLATADCVACFDAAVSLIRNCSAANGARVIYDGCFLRYESNGFYDQTTQPGNVGICSNQTASQATAFNAAVEGLLTDLVSVTPRINDFYAATTRGVIGSSATVYAVAQCAETVSESGCQDCLAVANSNIQSCPPRAEGSAIDSGCFLRYSDTSFFSDNQTTNITPFLGGGESSKKKAIIGGVVGGGGLLLLIVAFFIWYLLPEKPKVAQRGNILGATELQGPVTYSYKDLKSATKNFSEEYKLGEGGSGDVYKGIIKNASVVAVKKLAVTTNRAKSDFEREVRLISNVHHRNLIRLLGCSSKGPDLLLVYEYMGNGSLDRFLYVICICFGGWGRFNANGRHENEKGSTLKGYTAPEYAIQGQLSEKVDTYSFGVVILEIISGRRCTEGNITNDIEFLLEHAWKLYEIDTYSRLVDETLDPNDYRAEDVKKLVEIALLCTQHVSLRPTMSEVVVLLLSDRSLEQKPPRRPTFVDSDNKISGDTSTYTNSSTANSVATATYTEFTGR
;
A
#
# COMPACT_ATOMS: atom_id res chain seq x y z
N MET A 1 -17.11 -26.70 20.06
CA MET A 1 -17.62 -26.38 21.41
C MET A 1 -16.48 -25.75 22.21
N MET A 2 -16.43 -24.43 22.30
CA MET A 2 -15.57 -23.72 23.26
C MET A 2 -16.35 -22.53 23.82
N GLY A 3 -16.25 -22.37 25.14
CA GLY A 3 -17.20 -21.67 26.00
C GLY A 3 -17.20 -20.15 25.85
N ILE A 4 -18.40 -19.60 25.89
CA ILE A 4 -18.68 -18.18 26.09
C ILE A 4 -18.47 -17.89 27.58
N PRO A 5 -17.73 -16.84 27.98
CA PRO A 5 -17.67 -16.45 29.37
C PRO A 5 -19.06 -15.98 29.79
N ALA A 6 -19.62 -16.65 30.80
CA ALA A 6 -20.92 -16.33 31.35
C ALA A 6 -20.88 -14.95 32.01
N VAL A 7 -21.33 -13.92 31.28
CA VAL A 7 -21.66 -12.62 31.87
C VAL A 7 -23.04 -12.77 32.53
N ALA A 8 -23.03 -13.24 33.78
CA ALA A 8 -24.21 -13.30 34.62
C ALA A 8 -24.61 -11.85 35.00
N GLY A 9 -25.76 -11.39 34.52
CA GLY A 9 -26.31 -10.11 34.99
C GLY A 9 -27.36 -9.42 34.11
N TRP A 10 -27.72 -9.93 32.93
CA TRP A 10 -28.73 -9.28 32.09
C TRP A 10 -30.12 -9.89 32.26
N SER A 11 -31.11 -9.02 32.42
CA SER A 11 -32.53 -9.40 32.46
C SER A 11 -32.98 -10.00 31.12
N SER A 12 -34.02 -10.84 31.12
CA SER A 12 -34.54 -11.50 29.90
C SER A 12 -34.97 -10.51 28.82
N TRP A 13 -35.34 -9.30 29.23
CA TRP A 13 -35.75 -8.21 28.35
C TRP A 13 -34.58 -7.60 27.58
N GLN A 14 -33.43 -7.37 28.24
CA GLN A 14 -32.21 -6.85 27.59
C GLN A 14 -31.67 -7.81 26.52
N ARG A 15 -31.72 -9.13 26.77
CA ARG A 15 -31.31 -10.13 25.77
C ARG A 15 -32.21 -10.16 24.53
N ARG A 16 -33.52 -9.91 24.69
CA ARG A 16 -34.45 -9.80 23.56
C ARG A 16 -34.23 -8.51 22.78
N TRP A 17 -33.96 -7.41 23.47
CA TRP A 17 -33.69 -6.12 22.85
C TRP A 17 -32.40 -6.16 22.00
N TRP A 18 -31.32 -6.73 22.53
CA TRP A 18 -30.06 -6.87 21.78
C TRP A 18 -30.14 -7.84 20.59
N ARG A 19 -30.99 -8.87 20.66
CA ARG A 19 -31.26 -9.74 19.51
C ARG A 19 -32.03 -9.01 18.41
N MET A 20 -33.00 -8.18 18.78
CA MET A 20 -33.75 -7.34 17.82
C MET A 20 -32.86 -6.27 17.19
N VAL A 21 -32.00 -5.61 17.97
CA VAL A 21 -31.03 -4.62 17.49
C VAL A 21 -29.99 -5.25 16.57
N ALA A 22 -29.49 -6.45 16.87
CA ALA A 22 -28.58 -7.18 15.99
C ALA A 22 -29.26 -7.58 14.67
N ILE A 23 -30.51 -8.05 14.70
CA ILE A 23 -31.26 -8.41 13.49
C ILE A 23 -31.57 -7.16 12.63
N LEU A 24 -31.84 -6.01 13.25
CA LEU A 24 -32.05 -4.73 12.55
C LEU A 24 -30.75 -4.15 11.97
N LEU A 25 -29.60 -4.32 12.64
CA LEU A 25 -28.29 -3.89 12.14
C LEU A 25 -27.76 -4.76 11.00
N PHE A 26 -28.11 -6.04 10.96
CA PHE A 26 -27.80 -6.92 9.82
C PHE A 26 -28.69 -6.65 8.59
N ALA A 27 -29.81 -5.94 8.74
CA ALA A 27 -30.73 -5.63 7.64
C ALA A 27 -30.41 -4.31 6.90
N SER A 28 -29.43 -3.52 7.36
CA SER A 28 -29.09 -2.21 6.79
C SER A 28 -27.78 -2.15 6.00
N VAL A 29 -27.09 -3.27 5.81
CA VAL A 29 -25.90 -3.32 4.94
C VAL A 29 -26.37 -3.69 3.54
N GLY A 30 -26.61 -2.68 2.69
CA GLY A 30 -26.78 -2.90 1.27
C GLY A 30 -25.51 -3.55 0.68
N PRO A 31 -25.63 -4.43 -0.33
CA PRO A 31 -24.46 -5.02 -0.96
C PRO A 31 -23.61 -3.91 -1.58
N VAL A 32 -22.34 -3.81 -1.18
CA VAL A 32 -21.35 -3.00 -1.89
C VAL A 32 -20.99 -3.78 -3.16
N THR A 33 -21.56 -3.38 -4.29
CA THR A 33 -21.21 -3.97 -5.59
C THR A 33 -19.91 -3.35 -6.08
N SER A 34 -18.81 -4.10 -6.03
CA SER A 34 -17.58 -3.80 -6.78
C SER A 34 -17.88 -3.96 -8.27
N ASP A 35 -17.53 -2.95 -9.07
CA ASP A 35 -17.72 -2.93 -10.53
C ASP A 35 -16.46 -2.39 -11.22
N PRO A 36 -15.68 -3.24 -11.91
CA PRO A 36 -14.48 -2.82 -12.64
C PRO A 36 -14.78 -2.04 -13.93
N GLN A 37 -16.06 -1.85 -14.28
CA GLN A 37 -16.50 -1.08 -15.45
C GLN A 37 -15.83 -1.52 -16.76
N THR A 38 -15.86 -2.83 -17.04
CA THR A 38 -15.21 -3.46 -18.21
C THR A 38 -16.06 -3.41 -19.48
N ASN A 39 -16.89 -2.39 -19.65
CA ASN A 39 -17.65 -2.18 -20.88
C ASN A 39 -16.71 -1.60 -21.97
N LEU A 40 -16.55 -2.36 -23.07
CA LEU A 40 -15.53 -2.07 -24.09
C LEU A 40 -15.94 -0.87 -24.94
N LEU A 41 -15.12 0.18 -24.91
CA LEU A 41 -15.35 1.39 -25.68
C LEU A 41 -14.57 1.38 -27.00
N ASN A 42 -13.31 0.94 -26.98
CA ASN A 42 -12.48 0.88 -28.17
C ASN A 42 -11.37 -0.18 -28.04
N ARG A 43 -10.99 -0.79 -29.16
CA ARG A 43 -9.87 -1.72 -29.29
C ARG A 43 -9.18 -1.51 -30.63
N GLY A 44 -7.85 -1.54 -30.63
CA GLY A 44 -7.05 -1.54 -31.85
C GLY A 44 -5.80 -2.39 -31.71
N CYS A 45 -5.39 -3.05 -32.79
CA CYS A 45 -4.10 -3.71 -32.91
C CYS A 45 -3.29 -2.99 -34.00
N SER A 46 -1.97 -2.92 -33.84
CA SER A 46 -1.05 -2.41 -34.86
C SER A 46 -1.14 -3.25 -36.13
N GLN A 47 -0.92 -2.61 -37.28
CA GLN A 47 -0.81 -3.30 -38.56
C GLN A 47 0.58 -3.93 -38.75
N TYR A 48 1.55 -3.55 -37.92
CA TYR A 48 2.91 -4.05 -37.94
C TYR A 48 3.10 -5.13 -36.88
N ASN A 49 3.90 -6.14 -37.22
CA ASN A 49 4.21 -7.24 -36.32
C ASN A 49 5.59 -7.06 -35.68
N ALA A 50 5.78 -7.67 -34.51
CA ALA A 50 7.07 -7.77 -33.87
C ALA A 50 8.00 -8.70 -34.67
N THR A 51 9.30 -8.41 -34.65
CA THR A 51 10.29 -9.11 -35.46
C THR A 51 10.61 -10.50 -34.89
N ASN A 52 10.85 -10.57 -33.58
CA ASN A 52 11.08 -11.79 -32.82
C ASN A 52 9.97 -12.00 -31.79
N LEU A 53 9.05 -12.92 -32.08
CA LEU A 53 7.86 -13.15 -31.25
C LEU A 53 8.19 -13.67 -29.85
N SER A 54 9.23 -14.49 -29.69
CA SER A 54 9.61 -15.05 -28.39
C SER A 54 10.07 -13.95 -27.44
N ASP A 55 11.02 -13.13 -27.91
CA ASP A 55 11.57 -12.00 -27.18
C ASP A 55 10.49 -10.95 -26.89
N PHE A 56 9.68 -10.62 -27.91
CA PHE A 56 8.59 -9.66 -27.79
C PHE A 56 7.54 -10.11 -26.76
N PHE A 57 7.14 -11.39 -26.74
CA PHE A 57 6.18 -11.88 -25.74
C PHE A 57 6.77 -11.90 -24.33
N SER A 58 8.06 -12.21 -24.21
CA SER A 58 8.78 -12.10 -22.94
C SER A 58 8.79 -10.66 -22.42
N ASN A 59 9.21 -9.70 -23.26
CA ASN A 59 9.21 -8.28 -22.94
C ASN A 59 7.80 -7.77 -22.61
N ARG A 60 6.79 -8.08 -23.42
CA ARG A 60 5.40 -7.65 -23.20
C ARG A 60 4.84 -8.17 -21.88
N ASN A 61 5.04 -9.46 -21.58
CA ASN A 61 4.53 -10.05 -20.34
C ASN A 61 5.23 -9.46 -19.11
N ALA A 62 6.55 -9.23 -19.18
CA ALA A 62 7.30 -8.58 -18.12
C ALA A 62 6.87 -7.11 -17.92
N THR A 63 6.65 -6.36 -19.01
CA THR A 63 6.14 -4.99 -18.96
C THR A 63 4.75 -4.94 -18.32
N PHE A 64 3.84 -5.86 -18.68
CA PHE A 64 2.50 -5.91 -18.07
C PHE A 64 2.54 -6.33 -16.60
N ALA A 65 3.44 -7.23 -16.21
CA ALA A 65 3.62 -7.60 -14.80
C ALA A 65 4.09 -6.41 -13.95
N ASP A 66 5.00 -5.59 -14.47
CA ASP A 66 5.46 -4.36 -13.83
C ASP A 66 4.32 -3.34 -13.66
N ILE A 67 3.58 -3.07 -14.74
CA ILE A 67 2.38 -2.19 -14.68
C ILE A 67 1.38 -2.69 -13.64
N ARG A 68 1.09 -3.99 -13.63
CA ARG A 68 0.15 -4.59 -12.67
C ARG A 68 0.61 -4.39 -11.23
N SER A 69 1.91 -4.56 -10.97
CA SER A 69 2.52 -4.35 -9.65
C SER A 69 2.37 -2.90 -9.19
N GLN A 70 2.62 -1.94 -10.09
CA GLN A 70 2.43 -0.52 -9.81
C GLN A 70 0.96 -0.19 -9.47
N LEU A 71 0.01 -0.63 -10.30
CA LEU A 71 -1.43 -0.41 -10.06
C LEU A 71 -1.91 -1.04 -8.74
N THR A 72 -1.31 -2.17 -8.32
CA THR A 72 -1.64 -2.82 -7.04
C THR A 72 -1.18 -2.00 -5.83
N ASN A 73 -0.13 -1.19 -5.96
CA ASN A 73 0.40 -0.33 -4.90
C ASN A 73 -0.40 0.99 -4.73
N SER A 74 -1.70 0.97 -5.06
CA SER A 74 -2.62 2.12 -4.99
C SER A 74 -2.30 3.27 -5.95
N THR A 75 -1.71 2.99 -7.12
CA THR A 75 -1.63 3.96 -8.22
C THR A 75 -2.72 3.68 -9.25
N HIS A 76 -3.35 4.74 -9.78
CA HIS A 76 -4.30 4.61 -10.90
C HIS A 76 -3.61 4.75 -12.26
N PHE A 77 -2.31 5.02 -12.28
CA PHE A 77 -1.50 5.20 -13.47
C PHE A 77 -0.18 4.43 -13.32
N ALA A 78 0.28 3.88 -14.43
CA ALA A 78 1.55 3.19 -14.51
C ALA A 78 2.10 3.21 -15.94
N THR A 79 3.42 3.33 -16.02
CA THR A 79 4.18 3.09 -17.26
C THR A 79 5.28 2.09 -16.96
N ALA A 80 5.62 1.29 -17.96
CA ALA A 80 6.74 0.38 -17.87
C ALA A 80 7.36 0.17 -19.25
N GLN A 81 8.64 -0.19 -19.25
CA GLN A 81 9.34 -0.58 -20.46
C GLN A 81 10.27 -1.76 -20.20
N GLN A 82 10.31 -2.70 -21.14
CA GLN A 82 11.32 -3.76 -21.18
C GLN A 82 12.05 -3.73 -22.50
N SER A 83 13.39 -3.68 -22.43
CA SER A 83 14.30 -3.57 -23.57
C SER A 83 15.46 -4.56 -23.45
N ARG A 84 15.24 -5.70 -22.78
CA ARG A 84 16.30 -6.67 -22.44
C ARG A 84 16.82 -7.45 -23.66
N THR A 85 16.06 -7.48 -24.74
CA THR A 85 16.28 -8.30 -25.94
C THR A 85 15.90 -7.52 -27.21
N SER A 86 15.89 -8.19 -28.37
CA SER A 86 15.23 -7.66 -29.56
C SER A 86 13.75 -7.35 -29.30
N ASP A 87 13.20 -6.33 -29.97
CA ASP A 87 11.81 -5.86 -29.86
C ASP A 87 11.41 -5.33 -28.46
N PRO A 88 11.78 -4.07 -28.12
CA PRO A 88 11.37 -3.45 -26.87
C PRO A 88 9.86 -3.26 -26.81
N VAL A 89 9.31 -3.24 -25.59
CA VAL A 89 7.88 -3.00 -25.36
C VAL A 89 7.70 -1.89 -24.33
N TYR A 90 7.10 -0.79 -24.78
CA TYR A 90 6.64 0.33 -23.97
C TYR A 90 5.16 0.14 -23.70
N ALA A 91 4.72 0.30 -22.46
CA ALA A 91 3.30 0.22 -22.14
C ALA A 91 2.88 1.26 -21.10
N MET A 92 1.62 1.65 -21.20
CA MET A 92 0.95 2.60 -20.32
C MET A 92 -0.42 2.05 -19.97
N ALA A 93 -0.77 2.11 -18.68
CA ALA A 93 -2.10 1.84 -18.19
C ALA A 93 -2.58 2.96 -17.29
N GLN A 94 -3.86 3.29 -17.42
CA GLN A 94 -4.52 4.26 -16.55
C GLN A 94 -5.95 3.83 -16.24
N CYS A 95 -6.26 3.72 -14.97
CA CYS A 95 -7.60 3.52 -14.43
C CYS A 95 -8.27 4.87 -14.20
N ARG A 96 -9.59 4.87 -14.13
CA ARG A 96 -10.33 6.06 -13.68
C ARG A 96 -10.08 6.28 -12.20
N ASN A 97 -9.77 7.51 -11.79
CA ASN A 97 -9.40 7.81 -10.40
C ASN A 97 -10.54 7.56 -9.40
N TYR A 98 -11.79 7.47 -9.87
CA TYR A 98 -12.93 7.11 -9.03
C TYR A 98 -13.07 5.59 -8.78
N LEU A 99 -12.29 4.73 -9.45
CA LEU A 99 -12.32 3.29 -9.17
C LEU A 99 -11.52 2.95 -7.92
N ALA A 100 -11.98 1.94 -7.17
CA ALA A 100 -11.17 1.33 -6.13
C ALA A 100 -9.96 0.61 -6.75
N THR A 101 -8.87 0.47 -5.99
CA THR A 101 -7.65 -0.21 -6.46
C THR A 101 -7.93 -1.63 -6.97
N ALA A 102 -8.83 -2.37 -6.30
CA ALA A 102 -9.23 -3.71 -6.75
C ALA A 102 -9.95 -3.69 -8.11
N ASP A 103 -10.88 -2.76 -8.31
CA ASP A 103 -11.62 -2.57 -9.56
C ASP A 103 -10.70 -2.11 -10.70
N CYS A 104 -9.72 -1.24 -10.39
CA CYS A 104 -8.68 -0.81 -11.32
C CYS A 104 -7.83 -1.99 -11.81
N VAL A 105 -7.31 -2.81 -10.89
CA VAL A 105 -6.49 -3.99 -11.25
C VAL A 105 -7.33 -5.02 -12.02
N ALA A 106 -8.59 -5.23 -11.64
CA ALA A 106 -9.49 -6.13 -12.37
C ALA A 106 -9.79 -5.63 -13.80
N CYS A 107 -9.99 -4.32 -13.99
CA CYS A 107 -10.13 -3.73 -15.32
C CYS A 107 -8.86 -3.89 -16.16
N PHE A 108 -7.69 -3.66 -15.56
CA PHE A 108 -6.40 -3.88 -16.23
C PHE A 108 -6.22 -5.34 -16.65
N ASP A 109 -6.52 -6.31 -15.78
CA ASP A 109 -6.42 -7.74 -16.08
C ASP A 109 -7.37 -8.13 -17.22
N ALA A 110 -8.58 -7.56 -17.27
CA ALA A 110 -9.51 -7.72 -18.39
C ALA A 110 -8.91 -7.17 -19.70
N ALA A 111 -8.26 -6.01 -19.66
CA ALA A 111 -7.61 -5.40 -20.81
C ALA A 111 -6.44 -6.24 -21.33
N VAL A 112 -5.60 -6.76 -20.43
CA VAL A 112 -4.50 -7.68 -20.78
C VAL A 112 -5.03 -8.94 -21.46
N SER A 113 -6.13 -9.51 -20.94
CA SER A 113 -6.78 -10.69 -21.51
C SER A 113 -7.26 -10.42 -22.94
N LEU A 114 -7.93 -9.28 -23.16
CA LEU A 114 -8.44 -8.91 -24.48
C LEU A 114 -7.31 -8.60 -25.48
N ILE A 115 -6.22 -8.00 -25.02
CA ILE A 115 -5.05 -7.67 -25.85
C ILE A 115 -4.35 -8.91 -26.40
N ARG A 116 -4.40 -10.07 -25.73
CA ARG A 116 -3.81 -11.32 -26.24
C ARG A 116 -4.34 -11.70 -27.62
N ASN A 117 -5.54 -11.24 -27.99
CA ASN A 117 -6.12 -11.43 -29.31
C ASN A 117 -5.47 -10.62 -30.44
N CYS A 118 -4.49 -9.75 -30.14
CA CYS A 118 -3.70 -9.02 -31.14
C CYS A 118 -2.47 -9.81 -31.65
N SER A 119 -2.28 -11.07 -31.22
CA SER A 119 -1.26 -12.00 -31.72
C SER A 119 0.14 -11.38 -31.80
N ALA A 120 0.70 -11.26 -33.01
CA ALA A 120 2.05 -10.79 -33.31
C ALA A 120 2.17 -9.26 -33.42
N ALA A 121 1.07 -8.51 -33.29
CA ALA A 121 1.08 -7.06 -33.47
C ALA A 121 2.01 -6.39 -32.46
N ASN A 122 2.92 -5.55 -32.95
CA ASN A 122 3.92 -4.84 -32.13
C ASN A 122 3.33 -3.68 -31.32
N GLY A 123 2.03 -3.44 -31.45
CA GLY A 123 1.30 -2.48 -30.64
C GLY A 123 -0.17 -2.87 -30.53
N ALA A 124 -0.81 -2.48 -29.43
CA ALA A 124 -2.26 -2.57 -29.28
C ALA A 124 -2.76 -1.58 -28.24
N ARG A 125 -4.06 -1.29 -28.30
CA ARG A 125 -4.78 -0.51 -27.31
C ARG A 125 -6.13 -1.15 -26.98
N VAL A 126 -6.52 -1.10 -25.71
CA VAL A 126 -7.85 -1.47 -25.21
C VAL A 126 -8.32 -0.39 -24.27
N ILE A 127 -9.57 0.02 -24.46
CA ILE A 127 -10.20 1.10 -23.70
C ILE A 127 -11.55 0.62 -23.19
N TYR A 128 -11.64 0.52 -21.87
CA TYR A 128 -12.87 0.28 -21.13
C TYR A 128 -13.36 1.59 -20.48
N ASP A 129 -14.61 1.59 -20.01
CA ASP A 129 -15.14 2.65 -19.15
C ASP A 129 -14.23 2.89 -17.94
N GLY A 130 -13.77 1.81 -17.30
CA GLY A 130 -12.96 1.87 -16.08
C GLY A 130 -11.46 2.07 -16.26
N CYS A 131 -10.88 1.71 -17.42
CA CYS A 131 -9.44 1.77 -17.61
C CYS A 131 -9.01 1.77 -19.09
N PHE A 132 -7.75 2.10 -19.32
CA PHE A 132 -7.09 2.05 -20.60
C PHE A 132 -5.76 1.31 -20.49
N LEU A 133 -5.42 0.52 -21.51
CA LEU A 133 -4.12 -0.12 -21.67
C LEU A 133 -3.64 0.05 -23.11
N ARG A 134 -2.43 0.56 -23.30
CA ARG A 134 -1.74 0.61 -24.59
C ARG A 134 -0.31 0.14 -24.45
N TYR A 135 0.16 -0.58 -25.46
CA TYR A 135 1.57 -0.87 -25.63
C TYR A 135 1.98 -0.70 -27.08
N GLU A 136 3.25 -0.36 -27.31
CA GLU A 136 3.88 -0.29 -28.63
C GLU A 136 5.36 -0.61 -28.53
N SER A 137 6.00 -0.84 -29.68
CA SER A 137 7.43 -1.08 -29.79
C SER A 137 8.29 0.19 -29.67
N ASN A 138 7.66 1.37 -29.76
CA ASN A 138 8.32 2.68 -29.63
C ASN A 138 7.72 3.47 -28.47
N GLY A 139 8.44 4.45 -27.93
CA GLY A 139 7.90 5.36 -26.93
C GLY A 139 6.77 6.22 -27.52
N PHE A 140 5.65 6.32 -26.79
CA PHE A 140 4.46 7.08 -27.20
C PHE A 140 3.85 7.93 -26.08
N TYR A 141 4.54 8.08 -24.96
CA TYR A 141 4.00 8.70 -23.73
C TYR A 141 3.62 10.19 -23.89
N ASP A 142 4.16 10.85 -24.91
CA ASP A 142 3.91 12.24 -25.28
C ASP A 142 2.77 12.41 -26.32
N GLN A 143 2.22 11.31 -26.84
CA GLN A 143 1.17 11.36 -27.86
C GLN A 143 -0.20 11.63 -27.24
N THR A 144 -0.74 12.83 -27.51
CA THR A 144 -2.01 13.30 -26.96
C THR A 144 -3.21 12.92 -27.83
N THR A 145 -3.09 13.05 -29.15
CA THR A 145 -4.17 12.80 -30.13
C THR A 145 -3.73 11.82 -31.21
N GLN A 146 -4.58 10.86 -31.58
CA GLN A 146 -4.34 9.96 -32.73
C GLN A 146 -5.52 9.89 -33.69
N PRO A 147 -5.28 9.56 -34.98
CA PRO A 147 -6.33 9.09 -35.87
C PRO A 147 -7.09 7.92 -35.24
N GLY A 148 -8.40 8.06 -35.07
CA GLY A 148 -9.24 7.05 -34.40
C GLY A 148 -9.67 7.39 -32.97
N ASN A 149 -9.72 8.69 -32.65
CA ASN A 149 -10.52 9.24 -31.58
C ASN A 149 -12.02 8.98 -31.85
N VAL A 150 -12.80 8.70 -30.80
CA VAL A 150 -14.20 8.30 -30.96
C VAL A 150 -15.07 8.99 -29.91
N GLY A 151 -16.20 9.53 -30.37
CA GLY A 151 -17.34 9.91 -29.52
C GLY A 151 -18.41 8.84 -29.57
N ILE A 152 -18.88 8.40 -28.41
CA ILE A 152 -19.92 7.39 -28.23
C ILE A 152 -21.07 8.05 -27.50
N CYS A 153 -22.27 8.04 -28.08
CA CYS A 153 -23.46 8.58 -27.45
C CYS A 153 -24.45 7.45 -27.11
N SER A 154 -25.18 7.57 -26.00
CA SER A 154 -26.23 6.61 -25.64
C SER A 154 -27.45 6.69 -26.57
N ASN A 155 -28.20 5.60 -26.70
CA ASN A 155 -29.48 5.61 -27.44
C ASN A 155 -30.65 6.21 -26.65
N GLN A 156 -30.48 6.50 -25.36
CA GLN A 156 -31.52 7.05 -24.48
C GLN A 156 -31.42 8.58 -24.44
N THR A 157 -32.57 9.23 -24.27
CA THR A 157 -32.66 10.69 -24.16
C THR A 157 -32.95 11.07 -22.71
N ALA A 158 -32.23 12.06 -22.19
CA ALA A 158 -32.43 12.54 -20.82
C ALA A 158 -33.79 13.23 -20.65
N SER A 159 -34.31 13.22 -19.42
CA SER A 159 -35.47 14.04 -19.06
C SER A 159 -35.16 15.54 -19.20
N GLN A 160 -36.12 16.34 -19.68
CA GLN A 160 -35.95 17.79 -19.92
C GLN A 160 -34.77 18.13 -20.87
N ALA A 161 -34.80 17.53 -22.06
CA ALA A 161 -33.76 17.61 -23.09
C ALA A 161 -33.06 18.97 -23.25
N THR A 162 -33.79 20.08 -23.34
CA THR A 162 -33.19 21.41 -23.55
C THR A 162 -32.39 21.91 -22.36
N ALA A 163 -32.92 21.75 -21.14
CA ALA A 163 -32.24 22.17 -19.92
C ALA A 163 -31.05 21.25 -19.59
N PHE A 164 -31.23 19.94 -19.83
CA PHE A 164 -30.15 18.96 -19.72
C PHE A 164 -29.02 19.27 -20.71
N ASN A 165 -29.35 19.60 -21.97
CA ASN A 165 -28.34 19.98 -22.97
C ASN A 165 -27.48 21.15 -22.49
N ALA A 166 -28.11 22.26 -22.09
CA ALA A 166 -27.38 23.43 -21.61
C ALA A 166 -26.51 23.13 -20.37
N ALA A 167 -26.98 22.25 -19.48
CA ALA A 167 -26.21 21.80 -18.33
C ALA A 167 -24.98 20.97 -18.75
N VAL A 168 -25.14 20.03 -19.68
CA VAL A 168 -24.03 19.21 -20.21
C VAL A 168 -23.01 20.08 -20.95
N GLU A 169 -23.44 20.90 -21.91
CA GLU A 169 -22.55 21.77 -22.70
C GLU A 169 -21.70 22.67 -21.80
N GLY A 170 -22.34 23.31 -20.79
CA GLY A 170 -21.63 24.14 -19.84
C GLY A 170 -20.68 23.34 -18.94
N LEU A 171 -21.07 22.15 -18.49
CA LEU A 171 -20.24 21.33 -17.60
C LEU A 171 -19.01 20.76 -18.32
N LEU A 172 -19.18 20.31 -19.57
CA LEU A 172 -18.09 19.81 -20.40
C LEU A 172 -17.11 20.93 -20.74
N THR A 173 -17.61 22.13 -21.09
CA THR A 173 -16.75 23.30 -21.37
C THR A 173 -15.89 23.67 -20.16
N ASP A 174 -16.48 23.68 -18.97
CA ASP A 174 -15.75 23.94 -17.73
C ASP A 174 -14.69 22.87 -17.47
N LEU A 175 -15.05 21.58 -17.59
CA LEU A 175 -14.12 20.47 -17.40
C LEU A 175 -12.93 20.53 -18.38
N VAL A 176 -13.18 20.82 -19.65
CA VAL A 176 -12.13 20.98 -20.67
C VAL A 176 -11.17 22.11 -20.32
N SER A 177 -11.64 23.19 -19.69
CA SER A 177 -10.81 24.32 -19.30
C SER A 177 -10.04 24.13 -17.99
N VAL A 178 -10.59 23.40 -17.02
CA VAL A 178 -10.01 23.31 -15.66
C VAL A 178 -9.14 22.07 -15.46
N THR A 179 -9.46 20.95 -16.10
CA THR A 179 -8.76 19.67 -15.91
C THR A 179 -7.25 19.77 -16.18
N PRO A 180 -6.77 20.52 -17.21
CA PRO A 180 -5.33 20.71 -17.43
C PRO A 180 -4.59 21.38 -16.26
N ARG A 181 -5.30 22.11 -15.39
CA ARG A 181 -4.75 22.88 -14.27
C ARG A 181 -4.91 22.16 -12.92
N ILE A 182 -5.59 21.02 -12.91
CA ILE A 182 -5.84 20.23 -11.70
C ILE A 182 -4.74 19.19 -11.56
N ASN A 183 -4.26 18.98 -10.33
CA ASN A 183 -3.28 17.93 -10.04
C ASN A 183 -3.80 16.58 -10.53
N ASP A 184 -2.90 15.76 -11.10
CA ASP A 184 -3.19 14.44 -11.66
C ASP A 184 -4.13 14.45 -12.89
N PHE A 185 -4.35 15.63 -13.49
CA PHE A 185 -5.16 15.83 -14.70
C PHE A 185 -6.54 15.16 -14.67
N TYR A 186 -7.19 15.16 -13.50
CA TYR A 186 -8.46 14.47 -13.29
C TYR A 186 -9.47 15.37 -12.57
N ALA A 187 -10.70 15.42 -13.09
CA ALA A 187 -11.81 16.11 -12.45
C ALA A 187 -13.12 15.35 -12.67
N ALA A 188 -13.84 15.06 -11.58
CA ALA A 188 -15.22 14.57 -11.62
C ALA A 188 -16.13 15.59 -10.92
N THR A 189 -17.25 15.96 -11.53
CA THR A 189 -18.13 16.98 -10.98
C THR A 189 -19.56 16.78 -11.45
N THR A 190 -20.48 17.52 -10.83
CA THR A 190 -21.91 17.42 -11.08
C THR A 190 -22.52 18.79 -11.36
N ARG A 191 -23.58 18.84 -12.18
CA ARG A 191 -24.37 20.05 -12.41
C ARG A 191 -25.86 19.77 -12.34
N GLY A 192 -26.57 20.50 -11.49
CA GLY A 192 -28.03 20.43 -11.44
C GLY A 192 -28.67 21.00 -12.71
N VAL A 193 -29.75 20.37 -13.16
CA VAL A 193 -30.54 20.83 -14.31
C VAL A 193 -31.58 21.83 -13.82
N ILE A 194 -31.55 23.05 -14.38
CA ILE A 194 -32.48 24.13 -13.98
C ILE A 194 -33.93 23.70 -14.26
N GLY A 195 -34.79 23.77 -13.26
CA GLY A 195 -36.20 23.37 -13.37
C GLY A 195 -36.46 21.87 -13.18
N SER A 196 -35.46 21.12 -12.70
CA SER A 196 -35.56 19.69 -12.41
C SER A 196 -34.82 19.32 -11.13
N SER A 197 -35.10 18.13 -10.59
CA SER A 197 -34.23 17.45 -9.61
C SER A 197 -33.13 16.61 -10.28
N ALA A 198 -33.07 16.58 -11.61
CA ALA A 198 -32.06 15.87 -12.37
C ALA A 198 -30.66 16.51 -12.21
N THR A 199 -29.65 15.66 -12.21
CA THR A 199 -28.24 16.05 -12.07
C THR A 199 -27.43 15.42 -13.20
N VAL A 200 -26.58 16.22 -13.83
CA VAL A 200 -25.58 15.75 -14.80
C VAL A 200 -24.32 15.37 -14.03
N TYR A 201 -23.80 14.18 -14.28
CA TYR A 201 -22.52 13.69 -13.76
C TYR A 201 -21.51 13.71 -14.89
N ALA A 202 -20.34 14.29 -14.70
CA ALA A 202 -19.31 14.33 -15.72
C ALA A 202 -17.90 14.16 -15.16
N VAL A 203 -17.02 13.58 -15.97
CA VAL A 203 -15.60 13.37 -15.65
C VAL A 203 -14.73 13.72 -16.85
N ALA A 204 -13.58 14.32 -16.58
CA ALA A 204 -12.50 14.51 -17.54
C ALA A 204 -11.20 14.00 -16.92
N GLN A 205 -10.40 13.28 -17.71
CA GLN A 205 -9.13 12.73 -17.28
C GLN A 205 -8.14 12.74 -18.43
N CYS A 206 -6.91 13.18 -18.18
CA CYS A 206 -5.79 13.02 -19.12
C CYS A 206 -4.76 12.01 -18.60
N ALA A 207 -3.94 11.47 -19.51
CA ALA A 207 -2.78 10.67 -19.17
C ALA A 207 -1.77 11.51 -18.37
N GLU A 208 -1.23 10.96 -17.28
CA GLU A 208 -0.32 11.73 -16.41
C GLU A 208 1.01 12.10 -17.09
N THR A 209 1.32 11.48 -18.23
CA THR A 209 2.52 11.80 -19.03
C THR A 209 2.35 13.00 -19.96
N VAL A 210 1.13 13.52 -20.15
CA VAL A 210 0.91 14.66 -21.06
C VAL A 210 1.16 16.00 -20.38
N SER A 211 1.51 17.02 -21.17
CA SER A 211 1.62 18.40 -20.68
C SER A 211 0.24 19.04 -20.46
N GLU A 212 0.21 20.17 -19.74
CA GLU A 212 -1.01 20.99 -19.59
C GLU A 212 -1.62 21.35 -20.95
N SER A 213 -0.80 21.82 -21.90
CA SER A 213 -1.28 22.12 -23.27
C SER A 213 -1.76 20.86 -24.00
N GLY A 214 -1.07 19.73 -23.84
CA GLY A 214 -1.45 18.47 -24.44
C GLY A 214 -2.79 17.92 -23.92
N CYS A 215 -3.04 18.07 -22.62
CA CYS A 215 -4.32 17.72 -21.99
C CYS A 215 -5.44 18.64 -22.50
N GLN A 216 -5.19 19.95 -22.60
CA GLN A 216 -6.14 20.92 -23.14
C GLN A 216 -6.55 20.59 -24.59
N ASP A 217 -5.58 20.31 -25.45
CA ASP A 217 -5.81 19.97 -26.86
C ASP A 217 -6.59 18.65 -26.99
N CYS A 218 -6.19 17.64 -26.22
CA CYS A 218 -6.87 16.35 -26.22
C CYS A 218 -8.33 16.46 -25.77
N LEU A 219 -8.59 17.15 -24.66
CA LEU A 219 -9.95 17.34 -24.14
C LEU A 219 -10.80 18.21 -25.08
N ALA A 220 -10.23 19.18 -25.78
CA ALA A 220 -10.95 19.95 -26.79
C ALA A 220 -11.42 19.07 -27.96
N VAL A 221 -10.56 18.15 -28.42
CA VAL A 221 -10.91 17.14 -29.43
C VAL A 221 -11.94 16.14 -28.89
N ALA A 222 -11.81 15.69 -27.65
CA ALA A 222 -12.78 14.81 -27.01
C ALA A 222 -14.16 15.50 -26.93
N ASN A 223 -14.20 16.77 -26.51
CA ASN A 223 -15.43 17.54 -26.40
C ASN A 223 -16.10 17.73 -27.77
N SER A 224 -15.34 18.04 -28.84
CA SER A 224 -15.92 18.19 -30.18
C SER A 224 -16.54 16.89 -30.70
N ASN A 225 -16.00 15.73 -30.33
CA ASN A 225 -16.54 14.42 -30.70
C ASN A 225 -17.88 14.08 -30.02
N ILE A 226 -18.18 14.67 -28.86
CA ILE A 226 -19.44 14.43 -28.13
C ILE A 226 -20.33 15.67 -28.00
N GLN A 227 -19.94 16.81 -28.58
CA GLN A 227 -20.74 18.04 -28.56
C GLN A 227 -22.14 17.87 -29.17
N SER A 228 -22.28 16.91 -30.10
CA SER A 228 -23.56 16.57 -30.73
C SER A 228 -24.33 15.44 -30.03
N CYS A 229 -23.80 14.87 -28.94
CA CYS A 229 -24.47 13.81 -28.19
C CYS A 229 -25.70 14.33 -27.42
N PRO A 230 -25.63 15.44 -26.68
CA PRO A 230 -26.80 15.99 -26.01
C PRO A 230 -27.96 16.23 -27.00
N PRO A 231 -29.22 15.91 -26.63
CA PRO A 231 -29.72 15.65 -25.27
C PRO A 231 -29.72 14.16 -24.84
N ARG A 232 -28.91 13.31 -25.48
CA ARG A 232 -28.78 11.90 -25.06
C ARG A 232 -28.29 11.82 -23.62
N ALA A 233 -28.81 10.84 -22.88
CA ALA A 233 -28.58 10.63 -21.46
C ALA A 233 -27.09 10.50 -21.12
N GLU A 234 -26.31 9.84 -21.98
CA GLU A 234 -24.88 9.67 -21.79
C GLU A 234 -24.09 9.94 -23.06
N GLY A 235 -22.84 10.35 -22.88
CA GLY A 235 -21.85 10.47 -23.94
C GLY A 235 -20.44 10.33 -23.40
N SER A 236 -19.58 9.64 -24.16
CA SER A 236 -18.17 9.42 -23.83
C SER A 236 -17.29 9.67 -25.03
N ALA A 237 -16.23 10.44 -24.84
CA ALA A 237 -15.20 10.69 -25.84
C ALA A 237 -13.85 10.19 -25.36
N ILE A 238 -13.11 9.60 -26.28
CA ILE A 238 -11.86 8.92 -25.97
C ILE A 238 -10.82 9.26 -27.03
N ASP A 239 -9.62 9.58 -26.56
CA ASP A 239 -8.43 9.70 -27.38
C ASP A 239 -7.24 9.04 -26.68
N SER A 240 -6.05 9.13 -27.28
CA SER A 240 -4.82 8.49 -26.82
C SER A 240 -4.33 9.02 -25.47
N GLY A 241 -4.61 10.28 -25.18
CA GLY A 241 -4.18 10.94 -23.96
C GLY A 241 -5.30 11.41 -23.05
N CYS A 242 -6.58 11.17 -23.36
CA CYS A 242 -7.68 11.67 -22.53
C CYS A 242 -9.00 10.92 -22.69
N PHE A 243 -9.85 11.12 -21.67
CA PHE A 243 -11.19 10.57 -21.53
C PHE A 243 -12.13 11.66 -21.02
N LEU A 244 -13.30 11.77 -21.63
CA LEU A 244 -14.35 12.70 -21.24
C LEU A 244 -15.69 11.97 -21.27
N ARG A 245 -16.46 12.00 -20.18
CA ARG A 245 -17.76 11.33 -20.10
C ARG A 245 -18.77 12.17 -19.34
N TYR A 246 -20.03 12.11 -19.77
CA TYR A 246 -21.18 12.59 -19.01
C TYR A 246 -22.30 11.54 -18.95
N SER A 247 -23.15 11.61 -17.93
CA SER A 247 -24.35 10.79 -17.74
C SER A 247 -25.41 11.54 -16.93
N ASP A 248 -26.67 11.17 -17.08
CA ASP A 248 -27.78 11.58 -16.19
C ASP A 248 -27.93 10.65 -14.96
N THR A 249 -27.14 9.58 -14.90
CA THR A 249 -27.03 8.65 -13.77
C THR A 249 -25.65 8.76 -13.11
N SER A 250 -25.61 8.55 -11.79
CA SER A 250 -24.35 8.57 -11.05
C SER A 250 -23.50 7.34 -11.37
N PHE A 251 -22.22 7.56 -11.69
CA PHE A 251 -21.22 6.51 -11.93
C PHE A 251 -19.95 6.68 -11.08
N PHE A 252 -19.96 7.61 -10.12
CA PHE A 252 -18.94 7.83 -9.09
C PHE A 252 -19.62 8.28 -7.79
N SER A 253 -18.96 8.08 -6.65
CA SER A 253 -19.52 8.45 -5.34
C SER A 253 -19.45 9.97 -5.09
N ASP A 254 -20.40 10.52 -4.33
CA ASP A 254 -20.45 11.98 -4.04
C ASP A 254 -19.17 12.52 -3.37
N ASN A 255 -18.45 11.69 -2.61
CA ASN A 255 -17.16 12.06 -2.00
C ASN A 255 -15.99 12.15 -3.01
N GLN A 256 -16.21 11.78 -4.27
CA GLN A 256 -15.21 11.81 -5.35
C GLN A 256 -15.36 13.06 -6.25
N THR A 257 -16.27 13.99 -5.91
CA THR A 257 -16.41 15.25 -6.65
C THR A 257 -15.23 16.19 -6.40
N THR A 258 -14.63 16.68 -7.47
CA THR A 258 -13.60 17.72 -7.48
C THR A 258 -14.22 19.10 -7.43
N ASN A 259 -13.79 19.93 -6.47
CA ASN A 259 -14.19 21.33 -6.43
C ASN A 259 -13.44 22.13 -7.51
N ILE A 260 -14.11 22.39 -8.64
CA ILE A 260 -13.55 23.11 -9.78
C ILE A 260 -13.63 24.65 -9.63
N THR A 261 -14.36 25.19 -8.64
CA THR A 261 -14.57 26.64 -8.51
C THR A 261 -13.28 27.47 -8.42
N PRO A 262 -12.19 27.02 -7.76
CA PRO A 262 -10.96 27.80 -7.70
C PRO A 262 -10.29 27.99 -9.07
N PHE A 263 -10.58 27.10 -10.04
CA PHE A 263 -9.92 27.06 -11.35
C PHE A 263 -10.71 27.78 -12.45
N LEU A 264 -12.00 28.03 -12.24
CA LEU A 264 -12.90 28.72 -13.18
C LEU A 264 -12.64 30.24 -13.30
N GLY A 265 -11.65 30.79 -12.58
CA GLY A 265 -11.41 32.23 -12.45
C GLY A 265 -10.01 32.73 -12.85
N GLY A 266 -9.24 31.96 -13.64
CA GLY A 266 -7.89 32.32 -14.07
C GLY A 266 -7.80 33.41 -15.15
N GLY A 267 -8.82 34.26 -15.27
CA GLY A 267 -8.90 35.36 -16.22
C GLY A 267 -9.61 36.55 -15.58
N GLU A 268 -8.83 37.59 -15.30
CA GLU A 268 -9.24 38.96 -14.98
C GLU A 268 -9.45 39.36 -13.51
N SER A 269 -8.60 40.33 -13.13
CA SER A 269 -8.66 41.14 -11.93
C SER A 269 -9.97 41.93 -11.86
N SER A 270 -10.63 41.93 -10.70
CA SER A 270 -10.74 43.11 -9.84
C SER A 270 -11.80 42.94 -8.75
N LYS A 271 -11.55 43.67 -7.66
CA LYS A 271 -12.37 43.88 -6.48
C LYS A 271 -13.87 44.05 -6.76
N LYS A 272 -14.67 43.73 -5.71
CA LYS A 272 -16.09 44.09 -5.41
C LYS A 272 -17.06 42.99 -5.83
N LYS A 273 -18.04 42.56 -5.04
CA LYS A 273 -18.71 43.06 -3.82
C LYS A 273 -19.53 41.90 -3.24
N ALA A 274 -19.67 41.86 -1.92
CA ALA A 274 -20.93 41.45 -1.29
C ALA A 274 -21.06 42.12 0.10
N ILE A 275 -21.74 43.27 0.10
CA ILE A 275 -22.53 43.82 1.22
C ILE A 275 -23.84 44.24 0.51
N ILE A 276 -25.08 43.98 0.92
CA ILE A 276 -25.76 44.07 2.22
C ILE A 276 -27.07 43.25 2.19
N GLY A 277 -27.45 42.72 3.36
CA GLY A 277 -28.85 42.61 3.84
C GLY A 277 -28.87 41.82 5.16
N GLY A 278 -29.31 42.28 6.32
CA GLY A 278 -29.84 43.55 6.81
C GLY A 278 -30.23 43.35 8.29
N VAL A 279 -29.72 44.21 9.18
CA VAL A 279 -30.24 44.68 10.48
C VAL A 279 -31.10 43.71 11.35
N VAL A 280 -30.47 42.97 12.27
CA VAL A 280 -30.89 42.80 13.69
C VAL A 280 -29.64 42.39 14.48
N GLY A 281 -29.04 43.28 15.28
CA GLY A 281 -27.83 42.88 16.04
C GLY A 281 -27.10 43.95 16.85
N GLY A 282 -27.60 45.19 16.89
CA GLY A 282 -26.96 46.26 17.66
C GLY A 282 -26.99 46.08 19.18
N GLY A 283 -27.85 45.21 19.72
CA GLY A 283 -27.95 44.95 21.16
C GLY A 283 -26.97 43.90 21.69
N GLY A 284 -26.58 42.92 20.86
CA GLY A 284 -25.78 41.77 21.31
C GLY A 284 -24.30 42.10 21.49
N LEU A 285 -23.75 42.96 20.64
CA LEU A 285 -22.32 43.26 20.65
C LEU A 285 -21.92 44.10 21.88
N LEU A 286 -22.80 44.99 22.35
CA LEU A 286 -22.58 45.76 23.57
C LEU A 286 -22.63 44.88 24.83
N LEU A 287 -23.51 43.88 24.88
CA LEU A 287 -23.57 42.93 26.00
C LEU A 287 -22.34 42.01 26.07
N LEU A 288 -21.80 41.60 24.92
CA LEU A 288 -20.60 40.76 24.87
C LEU A 288 -19.34 41.51 25.31
N ILE A 289 -19.23 42.81 24.99
CA ILE A 289 -18.09 43.64 25.41
C ILE A 289 -18.12 43.88 26.94
N VAL A 290 -19.30 44.08 27.52
CA VAL A 290 -19.47 44.25 28.98
C VAL A 290 -19.19 42.94 29.72
N ALA A 291 -19.66 41.80 29.20
CA ALA A 291 -19.37 40.49 29.78
C ALA A 291 -17.87 40.13 29.75
N PHE A 292 -17.18 40.49 28.66
CA PHE A 292 -15.74 40.29 28.51
C PHE A 292 -14.92 41.15 29.48
N PHE A 293 -15.36 42.38 29.74
CA PHE A 293 -14.72 43.26 30.73
C PHE A 293 -14.90 42.79 32.18
N ILE A 294 -16.06 42.24 32.53
CA ILE A 294 -16.31 41.66 33.86
C ILE A 294 -15.46 40.40 34.07
N TRP A 295 -15.24 39.61 33.01
CA TRP A 295 -14.43 38.39 33.09
C TRP A 295 -12.93 38.67 33.28
N TYR A 296 -12.41 39.78 32.72
CA TYR A 296 -11.00 40.17 32.86
C TYR A 296 -10.64 40.78 34.22
N LEU A 297 -11.62 41.21 35.03
CA LEU A 297 -11.39 41.89 36.31
C LEU A 297 -11.52 40.97 37.54
N LEU A 298 -11.79 39.67 37.35
CA LEU A 298 -11.88 38.71 38.45
C LEU A 298 -10.59 37.87 38.56
N PRO A 299 -9.84 37.94 39.67
CA PRO A 299 -8.58 37.22 39.83
C PRO A 299 -8.78 35.72 40.14
N GLU A 300 -8.15 34.84 39.36
CA GLU A 300 -8.09 33.40 39.63
C GLU A 300 -7.20 33.09 40.85
N LYS A 301 -7.74 32.32 41.81
CA LYS A 301 -7.00 31.64 42.89
C LYS A 301 -6.69 30.18 42.48
N PRO A 302 -5.64 29.54 43.06
CA PRO A 302 -4.99 28.38 42.46
C PRO A 302 -5.73 27.04 42.67
N LYS A 303 -5.51 26.11 41.72
CA LYS A 303 -6.09 24.76 41.62
C LYS A 303 -5.33 23.71 42.44
N VAL A 304 -6.04 22.77 43.09
CA VAL A 304 -5.59 21.37 43.35
C VAL A 304 -6.75 20.35 43.30
N ALA A 305 -6.46 19.24 42.59
CA ALA A 305 -6.94 17.83 42.62
C ALA A 305 -8.35 17.34 42.17
N GLN A 306 -8.29 16.52 41.11
CA GLN A 306 -9.05 15.33 40.64
C GLN A 306 -10.50 14.99 41.12
N ARG A 307 -11.37 14.67 40.14
CA ARG A 307 -11.93 13.31 39.93
C ARG A 307 -12.50 13.16 38.52
N GLY A 308 -12.24 12.02 37.88
CA GLY A 308 -12.42 11.81 36.44
C GLY A 308 -13.87 11.63 35.96
N ASN A 309 -14.04 11.73 34.65
CA ASN A 309 -15.21 11.22 33.95
C ASN A 309 -14.78 10.20 32.88
N ILE A 310 -15.44 9.06 32.97
CA ILE A 310 -15.39 7.88 32.10
C ILE A 310 -16.36 8.14 30.94
N LEU A 311 -15.84 8.19 29.72
CA LEU A 311 -16.53 7.88 28.45
C LEU A 311 -15.49 7.99 27.32
N GLY A 312 -14.65 6.96 27.22
CA GLY A 312 -13.62 6.84 26.19
C GLY A 312 -14.16 6.19 24.93
N ALA A 313 -14.83 6.98 24.09
CA ALA A 313 -14.73 6.81 22.64
C ALA A 313 -14.01 8.06 22.14
N THR A 314 -12.68 8.01 22.15
CA THR A 314 -11.86 9.07 21.57
C THR A 314 -12.16 9.07 20.07
N GLU A 315 -12.68 10.19 19.54
CA GLU A 315 -12.53 10.51 18.14
C GLU A 315 -11.10 10.16 17.71
N LEU A 316 -10.93 9.54 16.54
CA LEU A 316 -9.64 9.18 15.95
C LEU A 316 -8.79 10.46 15.80
N GLN A 317 -8.09 10.83 16.86
CA GLN A 317 -7.05 11.84 16.82
C GLN A 317 -5.97 11.25 15.94
N GLY A 318 -5.67 11.93 14.83
CA GLY A 318 -4.48 11.63 14.06
C GLY A 318 -3.23 11.59 14.96
N PRO A 319 -2.14 10.96 14.50
CA PRO A 319 -0.95 10.77 15.32
C PRO A 319 -0.50 12.10 15.93
N VAL A 320 -0.18 12.09 17.23
CA VAL A 320 0.19 13.30 17.97
C VAL A 320 1.32 14.00 17.24
N THR A 321 1.08 15.25 16.82
CA THR A 321 2.11 16.02 16.13
C THR A 321 3.02 16.68 17.15
N TYR A 322 4.28 16.24 17.21
CA TYR A 322 5.29 16.82 18.07
C TYR A 322 6.03 17.96 17.37
N SER A 323 6.40 18.99 18.14
CA SER A 323 7.29 20.05 17.65
C SER A 323 8.71 19.51 17.49
N TYR A 324 9.34 19.75 16.33
CA TYR A 324 10.73 19.37 16.09
C TYR A 324 11.67 19.95 17.15
N LYS A 325 11.43 21.18 17.60
CA LYS A 325 12.25 21.84 18.65
C LYS A 325 12.15 21.10 19.98
N ASP A 326 10.97 20.62 20.34
CA ASP A 326 10.76 19.87 21.58
C ASP A 326 11.44 18.49 21.50
N LEU A 327 11.33 17.78 20.37
CA LEU A 327 12.01 16.50 20.17
C LEU A 327 13.53 16.65 20.13
N LYS A 328 14.04 17.67 19.45
CA LYS A 328 15.47 17.99 19.42
C LYS A 328 16.00 18.29 20.83
N SER A 329 15.25 19.01 21.66
CA SER A 329 15.62 19.22 23.06
C SER A 329 15.54 17.93 23.87
N ALA A 330 14.50 17.11 23.65
CA ALA A 330 14.27 15.86 24.36
C ALA A 330 15.37 14.82 24.11
N THR A 331 15.99 14.84 22.92
CA THR A 331 17.11 13.96 22.53
C THR A 331 18.49 14.58 22.77
N LYS A 332 18.57 15.70 23.52
CA LYS A 332 19.80 16.49 23.73
C LYS A 332 20.53 16.82 22.42
N ASN A 333 19.80 17.39 21.46
CA ASN A 333 20.27 17.69 20.11
C ASN A 333 20.71 16.46 19.30
N PHE A 334 20.02 15.32 19.48
CA PHE A 334 20.38 14.04 18.83
C PHE A 334 21.83 13.62 19.18
N SER A 335 22.15 13.69 20.48
CA SER A 335 23.47 13.29 20.99
C SER A 335 23.70 11.79 20.84
N GLU A 336 24.94 11.39 20.52
CA GLU A 336 25.37 9.99 20.49
C GLU A 336 25.17 9.28 21.84
N GLU A 337 25.24 10.02 22.96
CA GLU A 337 24.93 9.48 24.31
C GLU A 337 23.50 8.93 24.41
N TYR A 338 22.58 9.49 23.62
CA TYR A 338 21.17 9.12 23.60
C TYR A 338 20.83 8.21 22.41
N LYS A 339 21.79 7.84 21.57
CA LYS A 339 21.56 6.97 20.41
C LYS A 339 21.29 5.54 20.88
N LEU A 340 20.16 4.98 20.45
CA LEU A 340 19.71 3.62 20.75
C LEU A 340 20.11 2.64 19.65
N GLY A 341 20.18 3.11 18.40
CA GLY A 341 20.57 2.29 17.26
C GLY A 341 20.66 3.10 15.96
N GLU A 342 21.33 2.52 14.96
CA GLU A 342 21.50 3.06 13.61
C GLU A 342 21.15 1.98 12.59
N GLY A 343 20.37 2.32 11.57
CA GLY A 343 20.02 1.38 10.50
C GLY A 343 19.65 2.08 9.19
N GLY A 344 19.39 1.28 8.14
CA GLY A 344 19.08 1.80 6.80
C GLY A 344 17.82 2.66 6.70
N SER A 345 16.95 2.63 7.73
CA SER A 345 15.75 3.45 7.82
C SER A 345 15.91 4.70 8.69
N GLY A 346 17.11 4.97 9.22
CA GLY A 346 17.40 6.13 10.07
C GLY A 346 17.99 5.76 11.43
N ASP A 347 18.35 6.81 12.18
CA ASP A 347 18.89 6.71 13.53
C ASP A 347 17.75 6.73 14.56
N VAL A 348 17.88 5.97 15.64
CA VAL A 348 16.91 5.98 16.75
C VAL A 348 17.56 6.52 18.00
N TYR A 349 16.94 7.50 18.64
CA TYR A 349 17.43 8.17 19.85
C TYR A 349 16.44 8.01 21.01
N LYS A 350 16.94 7.92 22.22
CA LYS A 350 16.16 8.07 23.45
C LYS A 350 15.75 9.53 23.59
N GLY A 351 14.50 9.79 23.95
CA GLY A 351 13.98 11.13 24.20
C GLY A 351 13.26 11.19 25.55
N ILE A 352 13.35 12.34 26.23
CA ILE A 352 12.59 12.63 27.45
C ILE A 352 11.68 13.83 27.17
N ILE A 353 10.37 13.58 27.02
CA ILE A 353 9.38 14.62 26.70
C ILE A 353 8.84 15.27 28.00
N LYS A 354 8.29 16.49 27.89
CA LYS A 354 7.65 17.22 29.01
C LYS A 354 6.63 16.30 29.71
N ASN A 355 6.81 16.09 31.02
CA ASN A 355 6.22 15.07 31.92
C ASN A 355 7.09 13.81 32.21
N ALA A 356 8.37 13.80 31.82
CA ALA A 356 9.33 12.72 32.10
C ALA A 356 9.02 11.36 31.43
N SER A 357 8.10 11.33 30.46
CA SER A 357 7.87 10.16 29.62
C SER A 357 9.07 9.90 28.71
N VAL A 358 9.63 8.69 28.83
CA VAL A 358 10.74 8.23 27.99
C VAL A 358 10.19 7.67 26.69
N VAL A 359 10.72 8.12 25.56
CA VAL A 359 10.29 7.73 24.21
C VAL A 359 11.49 7.33 23.35
N ALA A 360 11.22 6.63 22.25
CA ALA A 360 12.18 6.41 21.17
C ALA A 360 11.85 7.33 19.99
N VAL A 361 12.80 8.15 19.57
CA VAL A 361 12.66 9.11 18.47
C VAL A 361 13.50 8.62 17.29
N LYS A 362 12.85 8.11 16.24
CA LYS A 362 13.48 7.70 15.00
C LYS A 362 13.59 8.90 14.06
N LYS A 363 14.81 9.27 13.72
CA LYS A 363 15.15 10.29 12.73
C LYS A 363 15.43 9.60 11.40
N LEU A 364 14.59 9.84 10.40
CA LEU A 364 14.75 9.22 9.09
C LEU A 364 15.99 9.78 8.36
N ALA A 365 16.75 8.90 7.72
CA ALA A 365 17.98 9.26 7.02
C ALA A 365 17.68 10.06 5.75
N VAL A 366 18.30 11.25 5.62
CA VAL A 366 18.30 12.17 4.46
C VAL A 366 16.90 12.47 3.87
N THR A 367 16.52 13.75 3.83
CA THR A 367 15.29 14.22 3.16
C THR A 367 15.33 14.03 1.64
N THR A 368 15.18 12.78 1.20
CA THR A 368 14.89 12.38 -0.18
C THR A 368 13.37 12.14 -0.31
N ASN A 369 12.86 12.11 -1.55
CA ASN A 369 11.45 11.77 -1.79
C ASN A 369 11.09 10.37 -1.23
N ARG A 370 12.06 9.46 -1.16
CA ARG A 370 11.89 8.12 -0.57
C ARG A 370 11.66 8.17 0.93
N ALA A 371 12.46 8.97 1.66
CA ALA A 371 12.30 9.14 3.11
C ALA A 371 10.94 9.78 3.47
N LYS A 372 10.42 10.69 2.63
CA LYS A 372 9.07 11.25 2.80
C LYS A 372 7.97 10.21 2.57
N SER A 373 8.10 9.38 1.52
CA SER A 373 7.15 8.28 1.27
C SER A 373 7.16 7.23 2.39
N ASP A 374 8.35 6.84 2.89
CA ASP A 374 8.47 5.89 4.00
C ASP A 374 7.89 6.47 5.30
N PHE A 375 8.11 7.76 5.56
CA PHE A 375 7.48 8.48 6.67
C PHE A 375 5.95 8.45 6.59
N GLU A 376 5.37 8.85 5.46
CA GLU A 376 3.92 8.90 5.27
C GLU A 376 3.30 7.49 5.33
N ARG A 377 3.99 6.47 4.79
CA ARG A 377 3.58 5.07 4.88
C ARG A 377 3.57 4.58 6.33
N GLU A 378 4.65 4.80 7.08
CA GLU A 378 4.77 4.32 8.47
C GLU A 378 3.76 5.01 9.40
N VAL A 379 3.56 6.32 9.22
CA VAL A 379 2.51 7.09 9.92
C VAL A 379 1.12 6.57 9.57
N ARG A 380 0.82 6.33 8.29
CA ARG A 380 -0.49 5.83 7.85
C ARG A 380 -0.79 4.42 8.34
N LEU A 381 0.19 3.51 8.31
CA LEU A 381 0.00 2.10 8.66
C LEU A 381 -0.09 1.88 10.18
N ILE A 382 0.78 2.53 10.98
CA ILE A 382 0.93 2.19 12.40
C ILE A 382 0.14 3.13 13.32
N SER A 383 -0.31 4.31 12.85
CA SER A 383 -1.06 5.27 13.68
C SER A 383 -2.33 4.69 14.33
N ASN A 384 -2.97 3.73 13.68
CA ASN A 384 -4.23 3.15 14.15
C ASN A 384 -4.11 1.68 14.59
N VAL A 385 -2.90 1.10 14.64
CA VAL A 385 -2.70 -0.30 15.02
C VAL A 385 -2.23 -0.39 16.46
N HIS A 386 -3.05 -1.04 17.30
CA HIS A 386 -2.75 -1.28 18.71
C HIS A 386 -2.74 -2.78 18.99
N HIS A 387 -1.56 -3.37 19.17
CA HIS A 387 -1.41 -4.79 19.46
C HIS A 387 -0.24 -5.03 20.41
N ARG A 388 -0.36 -6.00 21.34
CA ARG A 388 0.66 -6.29 22.36
C ARG A 388 2.03 -6.66 21.76
N ASN A 389 2.05 -7.22 20.56
CA ASN A 389 3.27 -7.65 19.86
C ASN A 389 3.72 -6.66 18.75
N LEU A 390 3.15 -5.45 18.70
CA LEU A 390 3.57 -4.39 17.77
C LEU A 390 3.97 -3.13 18.55
N ILE A 391 5.08 -2.52 18.18
CA ILE A 391 5.55 -1.30 18.84
C ILE A 391 4.60 -0.15 18.50
N ARG A 392 4.08 0.51 19.54
CA ARG A 392 3.12 1.60 19.37
C ARG A 392 3.79 2.88 18.88
N LEU A 393 3.26 3.43 17.78
CA LEU A 393 3.58 4.78 17.32
C LEU A 393 2.83 5.80 18.20
N LEU A 394 3.58 6.65 18.90
CA LEU A 394 3.04 7.71 19.76
C LEU A 394 2.72 8.98 18.97
N GLY A 395 3.44 9.22 17.87
CA GLY A 395 3.23 10.38 17.02
C GLY A 395 4.40 10.66 16.08
N CYS A 396 4.39 11.83 15.45
CA CYS A 396 5.42 12.20 14.48
C CYS A 396 5.71 13.70 14.48
N SER A 397 6.80 14.09 13.83
CA SER A 397 7.15 15.48 13.55
C SER A 397 7.52 15.61 12.08
N SER A 398 6.70 16.34 11.33
CA SER A 398 6.90 16.65 9.91
C SER A 398 7.29 18.10 9.65
N LYS A 399 7.19 18.98 10.67
CA LYS A 399 7.49 20.41 10.59
C LYS A 399 8.90 20.69 11.13
N GLY A 400 9.91 20.36 10.33
CA GLY A 400 11.32 20.52 10.69
C GLY A 400 12.27 20.14 9.55
N PRO A 401 13.59 20.28 9.74
CA PRO A 401 14.59 19.87 8.75
C PRO A 401 14.68 18.35 8.60
N ASP A 402 14.31 17.58 9.63
CA ASP A 402 14.28 16.12 9.60
C ASP A 402 12.86 15.62 9.89
N LEU A 403 12.50 14.49 9.26
CA LEU A 403 11.28 13.76 9.54
C LEU A 403 11.50 12.82 10.74
N LEU A 404 10.67 12.95 11.77
CA LEU A 404 10.84 12.23 13.04
C LEU A 404 9.59 11.40 13.37
N LEU A 405 9.79 10.16 13.78
CA LEU A 405 8.76 9.27 14.31
C LEU A 405 9.02 9.03 15.80
N VAL A 406 7.95 9.00 16.60
CA VAL A 406 8.04 8.85 18.06
C VAL A 406 7.32 7.57 18.46
N TYR A 407 8.03 6.65 19.10
CA TYR A 407 7.53 5.37 19.58
C TYR A 407 7.66 5.26 21.09
N GLU A 408 6.98 4.27 21.65
CA GLU A 408 7.24 3.82 23.02
C GLU A 408 8.68 3.35 23.18
N TYR A 409 9.29 3.73 24.30
CA TYR A 409 10.64 3.30 24.62
C TYR A 409 10.67 1.86 25.13
N MET A 410 11.43 1.00 24.45
CA MET A 410 11.67 -0.39 24.86
C MET A 410 13.00 -0.48 25.61
N GLY A 411 12.94 -0.54 26.94
CA GLY A 411 14.14 -0.52 27.80
C GLY A 411 15.12 -1.68 27.59
N ASN A 412 14.63 -2.82 27.11
CA ASN A 412 15.45 -4.00 26.83
C ASN A 412 16.14 -3.97 25.46
N GLY A 413 15.80 -3.02 24.59
CA GLY A 413 16.35 -2.97 23.23
C GLY A 413 15.79 -4.05 22.31
N SER A 414 16.51 -4.33 21.22
CA SER A 414 16.14 -5.27 20.17
C SER A 414 16.66 -6.70 20.43
N LEU A 415 16.06 -7.68 19.77
CA LEU A 415 16.34 -9.11 19.97
C LEU A 415 17.79 -9.49 19.60
N ASP A 416 18.35 -8.87 18.57
CA ASP A 416 19.74 -9.08 18.12
C ASP A 416 20.76 -8.85 19.24
N ARG A 417 20.47 -7.92 20.15
CA ARG A 417 21.31 -7.69 21.33
C ARG A 417 21.29 -8.86 22.30
N PHE A 418 20.22 -9.64 22.38
CA PHE A 418 20.19 -10.81 23.27
C PHE A 418 20.79 -12.04 22.61
N LEU A 419 20.64 -12.18 21.29
CA LEU A 419 21.16 -13.33 20.54
C LEU A 419 22.67 -13.23 20.28
N TYR A 420 23.22 -12.02 20.08
CA TYR A 420 24.62 -11.83 19.64
C TYR A 420 25.48 -11.08 20.64
N VAL A 421 25.07 -10.99 21.91
CA VAL A 421 25.90 -10.34 22.93
C VAL A 421 27.13 -11.19 23.20
N ILE A 422 28.27 -10.54 22.94
CA ILE A 422 29.61 -10.93 23.38
C ILE A 422 29.52 -11.46 24.81
N CYS A 423 29.83 -12.75 24.96
CA CYS A 423 30.07 -13.39 26.23
C CYS A 423 31.25 -12.68 26.91
N ILE A 424 30.95 -11.65 27.71
CA ILE A 424 31.91 -11.08 28.65
C ILE A 424 31.77 -11.91 29.93
N CYS A 425 32.89 -12.52 30.34
CA CYS A 425 33.15 -13.40 31.50
C CYS A 425 33.27 -14.88 31.05
N PHE A 426 34.42 -15.57 31.04
CA PHE A 426 35.64 -15.48 31.85
C PHE A 426 36.87 -15.96 31.04
N GLY A 427 38.00 -15.23 31.16
CA GLY A 427 39.35 -15.78 30.96
C GLY A 427 40.03 -15.54 29.61
N GLY A 428 40.83 -14.47 29.52
CA GLY A 428 41.85 -14.32 28.47
C GLY A 428 41.99 -12.90 27.92
N TRP A 429 42.98 -12.17 28.42
CA TRP A 429 43.32 -10.80 28.04
C TRP A 429 43.50 -10.59 26.52
N GLY A 430 42.96 -9.49 25.98
CA GLY A 430 43.23 -9.10 24.59
C GLY A 430 42.56 -7.83 24.08
N ARG A 431 42.92 -6.66 24.65
CA ARG A 431 42.79 -5.29 24.09
C ARG A 431 41.38 -4.78 23.72
N PHE A 432 40.83 -4.00 24.65
CA PHE A 432 40.03 -2.82 24.33
C PHE A 432 40.82 -1.87 23.41
N ASN A 433 40.23 -1.50 22.28
CA ASN A 433 40.52 -0.24 21.61
C ASN A 433 39.27 0.64 21.70
N ALA A 434 39.38 1.74 22.45
CA ALA A 434 38.39 2.79 22.58
C ALA A 434 38.34 3.62 21.29
N ASN A 435 37.73 3.06 20.26
CA ASN A 435 37.19 3.79 19.11
C ASN A 435 36.11 2.90 18.51
N GLY A 436 34.91 2.98 19.08
CA GLY A 436 33.72 2.28 18.60
C GLY A 436 33.27 2.85 17.26
N ARG A 437 34.00 2.54 16.19
CA ARG A 437 33.39 2.36 14.88
C ARG A 437 33.18 0.87 14.71
N HIS A 438 32.00 0.41 15.11
CA HIS A 438 31.42 -0.71 14.38
C HIS A 438 31.25 -0.19 12.95
N GLU A 439 32.12 -0.67 12.07
CA GLU A 439 31.98 -0.49 10.64
C GLU A 439 30.75 -1.30 10.22
N ASN A 440 29.57 -0.75 10.49
CA ASN A 440 28.30 -1.32 10.07
C ASN A 440 28.26 -1.17 8.55
N GLU A 441 28.59 -2.27 7.90
CA GLU A 441 28.51 -2.52 6.47
C GLU A 441 27.18 -1.99 5.91
N LYS A 442 27.26 -0.83 5.24
CA LYS A 442 26.15 0.03 4.81
C LYS A 442 25.28 -0.54 3.67
N GLY A 443 25.07 -1.86 3.60
CA GLY A 443 24.24 -2.46 2.55
C GLY A 443 23.88 -3.94 2.67
N SER A 444 24.12 -4.62 3.79
CA SER A 444 23.99 -6.10 3.89
C SER A 444 22.79 -6.62 4.68
N THR A 445 21.93 -5.77 5.28
CA THR A 445 20.92 -6.20 6.28
C THR A 445 19.77 -7.08 5.77
N LEU A 446 19.60 -7.29 4.47
CA LEU A 446 18.48 -8.11 3.94
C LEU A 446 18.92 -9.32 3.09
N LYS A 447 20.21 -9.62 2.95
CA LYS A 447 20.63 -10.70 2.03
C LYS A 447 20.22 -12.11 2.52
N GLY A 448 20.16 -12.35 3.84
CA GLY A 448 19.81 -13.67 4.41
C GLY A 448 18.32 -13.88 4.71
N TYR A 449 17.57 -12.83 5.01
CA TYR A 449 16.15 -12.92 5.38
C TYR A 449 15.19 -12.83 4.20
N THR A 450 15.68 -12.50 3.00
CA THR A 450 14.83 -12.32 1.82
C THR A 450 14.42 -13.68 1.24
N ALA A 451 13.11 -13.88 1.08
CA ALA A 451 12.61 -15.07 0.40
C ALA A 451 13.08 -15.10 -1.07
N PRO A 452 13.51 -16.27 -1.59
CA PRO A 452 14.10 -16.37 -2.92
C PRO A 452 13.14 -15.94 -4.04
N GLU A 453 11.85 -16.21 -3.92
CA GLU A 453 10.84 -15.74 -4.90
C GLU A 453 10.72 -14.21 -4.95
N TYR A 454 10.93 -13.53 -3.82
CA TYR A 454 10.93 -12.07 -3.76
C TYR A 454 12.25 -11.51 -4.31
N ALA A 455 13.38 -12.11 -3.93
CA ALA A 455 14.71 -11.69 -4.42
C ALA A 455 14.88 -11.90 -5.94
N ILE A 456 14.37 -13.00 -6.48
CA ILE A 456 14.60 -13.42 -7.87
C ILE A 456 13.47 -12.93 -8.79
N GLN A 457 12.21 -13.04 -8.35
CA GLN A 457 11.03 -12.81 -9.21
C GLN A 457 10.24 -11.55 -8.82
N GLY A 458 10.59 -10.88 -7.72
CA GLY A 458 9.87 -9.70 -7.22
C GLY A 458 8.45 -10.01 -6.74
N GLN A 459 8.11 -11.28 -6.49
CA GLN A 459 6.78 -11.69 -6.06
C GLN A 459 6.59 -11.39 -4.58
N LEU A 460 5.78 -10.37 -4.28
CA LEU A 460 5.38 -10.05 -2.91
C LEU A 460 4.14 -10.87 -2.52
N SER A 461 4.21 -11.56 -1.39
CA SER A 461 3.08 -12.27 -0.79
C SER A 461 3.24 -12.30 0.73
N GLU A 462 2.16 -12.57 1.46
CA GLU A 462 2.20 -12.79 2.92
C GLU A 462 3.16 -13.94 3.33
N LYS A 463 3.45 -14.85 2.38
CA LYS A 463 4.37 -15.96 2.59
C LYS A 463 5.81 -15.50 2.64
N VAL A 464 6.18 -14.38 2.02
CA VAL A 464 7.55 -13.83 2.07
C VAL A 464 7.95 -13.53 3.52
N ASP A 465 7.05 -12.94 4.31
CA ASP A 465 7.28 -12.69 5.74
C ASP A 465 7.38 -13.99 6.55
N THR A 466 6.66 -15.04 6.12
CA THR A 466 6.77 -16.38 6.74
C THR A 466 8.17 -16.96 6.53
N TYR A 467 8.80 -16.75 5.37
CA TYR A 467 10.18 -17.17 5.15
C TYR A 467 11.14 -16.46 6.10
N SER A 468 11.05 -15.14 6.17
CA SER A 468 11.91 -14.33 7.05
C SER A 468 11.74 -14.74 8.51
N PHE A 469 10.51 -15.04 8.95
CA PHE A 469 10.24 -15.56 10.29
C PHE A 469 10.89 -16.93 10.53
N GLY A 470 10.89 -17.83 9.54
CA GLY A 470 11.60 -19.10 9.61
C GLY A 470 13.10 -18.93 9.86
N VAL A 471 13.74 -17.98 9.17
CA VAL A 471 15.16 -17.65 9.39
C VAL A 471 15.38 -17.11 10.81
N VAL A 472 14.50 -16.24 11.31
CA VAL A 472 14.57 -15.71 12.68
C VAL A 472 14.45 -16.82 13.73
N ILE A 473 13.62 -17.84 13.51
CA ILE A 473 13.58 -19.00 14.42
C ILE A 473 14.94 -19.71 14.46
N LEU A 474 15.59 -19.92 13.31
CA LEU A 474 16.91 -20.55 13.28
C LEU A 474 17.96 -19.72 14.02
N GLU A 475 17.90 -18.40 13.92
CA GLU A 475 18.78 -17.49 14.68
C GLU A 475 18.52 -17.56 16.18
N ILE A 476 17.26 -17.64 16.61
CA ILE A 476 16.90 -17.81 18.02
C ILE A 476 17.42 -19.13 18.58
N ILE A 477 17.32 -20.22 17.81
CA ILE A 477 17.79 -21.55 18.24
C ILE A 477 19.32 -21.55 18.34
N SER A 478 20.01 -20.97 17.35
CA SER A 478 21.45 -21.10 17.20
C SER A 478 22.29 -20.03 17.88
N GLY A 479 21.71 -18.87 18.19
CA GLY A 479 22.47 -17.70 18.64
C GLY A 479 23.45 -17.16 17.59
N ARG A 480 23.35 -17.60 16.33
CA ARG A 480 24.23 -17.21 15.22
C ARG A 480 23.50 -16.33 14.22
N ARG A 481 24.22 -15.44 13.54
CA ARG A 481 23.63 -14.64 12.45
C ARG A 481 23.46 -15.48 11.20
N CYS A 482 22.44 -15.21 10.41
CA CYS A 482 22.15 -15.95 9.18
C CYS A 482 23.27 -15.89 8.12
N THR A 483 24.18 -14.91 8.22
CA THR A 483 25.32 -14.67 7.32
C THR A 483 26.69 -14.88 7.95
N GLU A 484 26.77 -15.39 9.18
CA GLU A 484 28.06 -15.68 9.84
C GLU A 484 28.57 -17.06 9.44
N GLY A 485 29.55 -17.09 8.53
CA GLY A 485 30.33 -18.29 8.21
C GLY A 485 31.44 -18.53 9.23
N ASN A 486 31.77 -19.80 9.49
CA ASN A 486 32.92 -20.15 10.31
C ASN A 486 34.23 -19.76 9.57
N ILE A 487 35.27 -19.41 10.33
CA ILE A 487 36.58 -18.85 9.87
C ILE A 487 37.33 -19.74 8.86
N THR A 488 36.82 -20.92 8.54
CA THR A 488 37.39 -21.88 7.59
C THR A 488 36.72 -21.78 6.21
N ASN A 489 37.04 -20.75 5.42
CA ASN A 489 36.91 -20.64 3.95
C ASN A 489 35.63 -21.09 3.21
N ASP A 490 34.58 -21.55 3.88
CA ASP A 490 33.25 -21.80 3.33
C ASP A 490 32.25 -20.98 4.14
N ILE A 491 31.65 -19.97 3.49
CA ILE A 491 30.54 -19.21 4.07
C ILE A 491 29.32 -20.14 4.03
N GLU A 492 29.19 -21.01 5.03
CA GLU A 492 27.99 -21.83 5.19
C GLU A 492 26.87 -20.95 5.76
N PHE A 493 25.82 -20.73 4.96
CA PHE A 493 24.63 -20.01 5.42
C PHE A 493 23.89 -20.82 6.49
N LEU A 494 23.37 -20.16 7.54
CA LEU A 494 22.70 -20.81 8.66
C LEU A 494 21.56 -21.76 8.22
N LEU A 495 20.83 -21.38 7.17
CA LEU A 495 19.78 -22.20 6.59
C LEU A 495 20.32 -23.50 5.97
N GLU A 496 21.47 -23.46 5.31
CA GLU A 496 22.11 -24.64 4.74
C GLU A 496 22.60 -25.59 5.82
N HIS A 497 23.22 -25.05 6.87
CA HIS A 497 23.65 -25.81 8.04
C HIS A 497 22.47 -26.50 8.73
N ALA A 498 21.35 -25.79 8.89
CA ALA A 498 20.12 -26.34 9.47
C ALA A 498 19.55 -27.50 8.62
N TRP A 499 19.56 -27.39 7.28
CA TRP A 499 19.15 -28.48 6.39
C TRP A 499 20.06 -29.71 6.53
N LYS A 500 21.39 -29.53 6.56
CA LYS A 500 22.35 -30.63 6.73
C LYS A 500 22.14 -31.36 8.07
N LEU A 501 22.00 -30.61 9.17
CA LEU A 501 21.73 -31.19 10.49
C LEU A 501 20.37 -31.89 10.54
N TYR A 502 19.38 -31.36 9.81
CA TYR A 502 18.05 -31.97 9.73
C TYR A 502 18.06 -33.31 8.98
N GLU A 503 18.80 -33.40 7.87
CA GLU A 503 18.93 -34.61 7.05
C GLU A 503 19.64 -35.76 7.80
N ILE A 504 20.52 -35.44 8.75
CA ILE A 504 21.24 -36.42 9.58
C ILE A 504 20.59 -36.64 10.97
N ASP A 505 19.37 -36.14 11.20
CA ASP A 505 18.59 -36.27 12.46
C ASP A 505 19.38 -35.78 13.71
N THR A 506 20.25 -34.76 13.54
CA THR A 506 21.13 -34.24 14.59
C THR A 506 20.84 -32.76 14.90
N TYR A 507 19.58 -32.42 15.14
CA TYR A 507 19.12 -31.03 15.33
C TYR A 507 19.70 -30.35 16.57
N SER A 508 20.03 -31.11 17.61
CA SER A 508 20.56 -30.57 18.88
C SER A 508 21.88 -29.83 18.70
N ARG A 509 22.64 -30.12 17.63
CA ARG A 509 23.88 -29.42 17.29
C ARG A 509 23.66 -28.02 16.73
N LEU A 510 22.41 -27.67 16.39
CA LEU A 510 22.06 -26.32 15.95
C LEU A 510 21.86 -25.39 17.15
N VAL A 511 21.61 -25.92 18.35
CA VAL A 511 21.32 -25.11 19.55
C VAL A 511 22.56 -24.31 19.96
N ASP A 512 22.34 -23.06 20.35
CA ASP A 512 23.36 -22.19 20.91
C ASP A 512 24.14 -22.88 22.04
N GLU A 513 25.46 -22.93 21.89
CA GLU A 513 26.38 -23.58 22.83
C GLU A 513 26.40 -22.93 24.21
N THR A 514 25.87 -21.71 24.35
CA THR A 514 25.77 -20.97 25.61
C THR A 514 24.56 -21.38 26.47
N LEU A 515 23.59 -22.10 25.90
CA LEU A 515 22.41 -22.57 26.64
C LEU A 515 22.74 -23.86 27.42
N ASP A 516 22.24 -23.94 28.66
CA ASP A 516 22.35 -25.17 29.45
C ASP A 516 21.46 -26.27 28.80
N PRO A 517 22.00 -27.47 28.49
CA PRO A 517 21.23 -28.59 27.97
C PRO A 517 20.02 -29.01 28.82
N ASN A 518 19.97 -28.61 30.10
CA ASN A 518 18.84 -28.86 30.98
C ASN A 518 17.71 -27.82 30.86
N ASP A 519 17.96 -26.67 30.23
CA ASP A 519 16.98 -25.57 30.09
C ASP A 519 16.02 -25.78 28.91
N TYR A 520 16.25 -26.78 28.07
CA TYR A 520 15.42 -27.08 26.91
C TYR A 520 15.23 -28.57 26.70
N ARG A 521 14.15 -28.94 26.00
CA ARG A 521 13.85 -30.33 25.64
C ARG A 521 14.23 -30.55 24.17
N ALA A 522 14.93 -31.65 23.87
CA ALA A 522 15.38 -31.95 22.51
C ALA A 522 14.21 -32.06 21.49
N GLU A 523 13.04 -32.51 21.96
CA GLU A 523 11.80 -32.57 21.18
C GLU A 523 11.27 -31.18 20.78
N ASP A 524 11.37 -30.19 21.66
CA ASP A 524 10.94 -28.82 21.38
C ASP A 524 11.88 -28.17 20.36
N VAL A 525 13.18 -28.43 20.49
CA VAL A 525 14.19 -28.00 19.51
C VAL A 525 13.91 -28.63 18.14
N LYS A 526 13.69 -29.94 18.08
CA LYS A 526 13.34 -30.64 16.83
C LYS A 526 12.11 -30.01 16.17
N LYS A 527 11.06 -29.78 16.95
CA LYS A 527 9.82 -29.15 16.49
C LYS A 527 10.07 -27.74 15.95
N LEU A 528 10.85 -26.91 16.65
CA LEU A 528 11.16 -25.54 16.20
C LEU A 528 11.98 -25.53 14.91
N VAL A 529 12.95 -26.45 14.77
CA VAL A 529 13.72 -26.62 13.53
C VAL A 529 12.80 -27.05 12.38
N GLU A 530 11.92 -28.02 12.60
CA GLU A 530 10.95 -28.46 11.58
C GLU A 530 10.02 -27.31 11.13
N ILE A 531 9.50 -26.52 12.07
CA ILE A 531 8.67 -25.34 11.76
C ILE A 531 9.48 -24.32 10.94
N ALA A 532 10.72 -24.04 11.33
CA ALA A 532 11.59 -23.11 10.62
C ALA A 532 11.90 -23.57 9.19
N LEU A 533 12.18 -24.86 8.99
CA LEU A 533 12.41 -25.46 7.66
C LEU A 533 11.12 -25.50 6.82
N LEU A 534 9.95 -25.73 7.45
CA LEU A 534 8.65 -25.60 6.78
C LEU A 534 8.40 -24.17 6.30
N CYS A 535 8.76 -23.18 7.12
CA CYS A 535 8.67 -21.76 6.79
C CYS A 535 9.60 -21.36 5.64
N THR A 536 10.71 -22.06 5.42
CA THR A 536 11.69 -21.73 4.36
C THR A 536 11.54 -22.59 3.09
N GLN A 537 10.46 -23.37 2.98
CA GLN A 537 10.13 -24.12 1.76
C GLN A 537 9.72 -23.21 0.58
N HIS A 538 9.54 -23.84 -0.59
CA HIS A 538 8.88 -23.25 -1.74
C HIS A 538 7.48 -22.70 -1.37
N VAL A 539 7.08 -21.60 -2.03
CA VAL A 539 5.90 -20.78 -1.70
C VAL A 539 4.63 -21.62 -1.45
N SER A 540 4.34 -22.59 -2.32
CA SER A 540 3.12 -23.42 -2.26
C SER A 540 3.08 -24.38 -1.07
N LEU A 541 4.22 -24.69 -0.46
CA LEU A 541 4.32 -25.63 0.67
C LEU A 541 4.44 -24.89 2.02
N ARG A 542 4.81 -23.62 1.98
CA ARG A 542 5.01 -22.80 3.17
C ARG A 542 3.69 -22.61 3.92
N PRO A 543 3.63 -22.80 5.25
CA PRO A 543 2.44 -22.53 6.05
C PRO A 543 2.10 -21.03 6.05
N THR A 544 0.87 -20.68 6.40
CA THR A 544 0.46 -19.30 6.69
C THR A 544 0.94 -18.92 8.09
N MET A 545 1.11 -17.63 8.39
CA MET A 545 1.54 -17.21 9.73
C MET A 545 0.57 -17.67 10.84
N SER A 546 -0.73 -17.77 10.56
CA SER A 546 -1.70 -18.32 11.50
C SER A 546 -1.48 -19.82 11.76
N GLU A 547 -1.19 -20.61 10.72
CA GLU A 547 -0.79 -22.02 10.88
C GLU A 547 0.51 -22.14 11.66
N VAL A 548 1.52 -21.30 11.41
CA VAL A 548 2.77 -21.28 12.17
C VAL A 548 2.52 -21.04 13.65
N VAL A 549 1.66 -20.08 14.00
CA VAL A 549 1.26 -19.83 15.40
C VAL A 549 0.60 -21.06 16.01
N VAL A 550 -0.31 -21.72 15.28
CA VAL A 550 -0.93 -22.97 15.74
C VAL A 550 0.11 -24.07 15.96
N LEU A 551 1.06 -24.24 15.03
CA LEU A 551 2.13 -25.23 15.14
C LEU A 551 3.04 -24.95 16.35
N LEU A 552 3.42 -23.69 16.59
CA LEU A 552 4.21 -23.29 17.75
C LEU A 552 3.49 -23.60 19.06
N LEU A 553 2.18 -23.31 19.13
CA LEU A 553 1.37 -23.49 20.35
C LEU A 553 0.83 -24.91 20.58
N SER A 554 0.90 -25.82 19.60
CA SER A 554 0.34 -27.17 19.71
C SER A 554 1.36 -28.20 20.21
N ASP A 555 1.00 -29.08 21.14
CA ASP A 555 1.87 -30.20 21.58
C ASP A 555 1.91 -31.38 20.59
N ARG A 556 1.35 -31.24 19.38
CA ARG A 556 1.27 -32.33 18.40
C ARG A 556 2.56 -32.39 17.56
N SER A 557 3.09 -33.60 17.37
CA SER A 557 4.21 -33.87 16.45
C SER A 557 3.79 -33.56 15.00
N LEU A 558 4.70 -33.01 14.21
CA LEU A 558 4.52 -32.71 12.78
C LEU A 558 4.58 -33.98 11.92
N GLU A 559 3.89 -35.04 12.30
CA GLU A 559 3.97 -36.34 11.61
C GLU A 559 3.36 -36.36 10.20
N GLN A 560 2.65 -35.31 9.78
CA GLN A 560 1.88 -35.33 8.52
C GLN A 560 2.54 -34.66 7.31
N LYS A 561 3.67 -33.95 7.46
CA LYS A 561 4.33 -33.31 6.30
C LYS A 561 5.80 -32.94 6.57
N PRO A 562 6.77 -33.84 6.35
CA PRO A 562 8.17 -33.52 6.58
C PRO A 562 8.66 -32.43 5.60
N PRO A 563 9.44 -31.44 6.08
CA PRO A 563 10.06 -30.45 5.20
C PRO A 563 11.01 -31.14 4.23
N ARG A 564 11.00 -30.66 2.98
CA ARG A 564 11.85 -31.10 1.87
C ARG A 564 12.80 -29.99 1.48
N ARG A 565 14.06 -30.35 1.31
CA ARG A 565 15.11 -29.42 0.90
C ARG A 565 14.77 -28.79 -0.46
N PRO A 566 14.75 -27.46 -0.59
CA PRO A 566 14.55 -26.79 -1.87
C PRO A 566 15.70 -27.08 -2.84
N THR A 567 15.39 -27.30 -4.12
CA THR A 567 16.37 -27.57 -5.19
C THR A 567 17.33 -26.42 -5.48
N PHE A 568 17.07 -25.22 -4.95
CA PHE A 568 17.93 -24.05 -5.09
C PHE A 568 19.14 -24.06 -4.12
N VAL A 569 19.20 -25.03 -3.20
CA VAL A 569 20.32 -25.20 -2.25
C VAL A 569 21.32 -26.25 -2.76
N ASP A 570 21.75 -26.09 -4.01
CA ASP A 570 22.90 -26.80 -4.56
C ASP A 570 23.87 -25.76 -5.13
N SER A 571 24.67 -25.19 -4.23
CA SER A 571 25.83 -24.39 -4.60
C SER A 571 26.96 -25.35 -4.88
N ASP A 572 26.94 -25.94 -6.07
CA ASP A 572 28.07 -26.44 -6.86
C ASP A 572 27.62 -27.59 -7.75
N ASN A 573 27.41 -27.32 -9.04
CA ASN A 573 28.02 -28.21 -10.02
C ASN A 573 28.33 -27.53 -11.35
N LYS A 574 29.61 -27.66 -11.69
CA LYS A 574 30.26 -27.34 -12.95
C LYS A 574 29.47 -27.86 -14.14
N ILE A 575 29.53 -27.04 -15.19
CA ILE A 575 29.32 -27.37 -16.60
C ILE A 575 29.72 -28.82 -16.90
N SER A 576 28.77 -29.62 -17.34
CA SER A 576 28.98 -30.69 -18.31
C SER A 576 27.64 -30.95 -19.00
N GLY A 577 27.62 -30.68 -20.30
CA GLY A 577 26.45 -30.93 -21.12
C GLY A 577 26.20 -32.43 -21.25
N ASP A 578 24.93 -32.81 -21.27
CA ASP A 578 24.51 -33.93 -22.08
C ASP A 578 23.07 -33.75 -22.55
N THR A 579 22.91 -34.10 -23.82
CA THR A 579 21.69 -34.02 -24.61
C THR A 579 20.76 -35.16 -24.22
N SER A 580 19.49 -34.87 -23.89
CA SER A 580 18.41 -35.86 -24.07
C SER A 580 17.06 -35.19 -24.30
N THR A 581 16.72 -35.20 -25.59
CA THR A 581 15.43 -35.35 -26.26
C THR A 581 14.18 -35.51 -25.38
N TYR A 582 13.24 -34.58 -25.56
CA TYR A 582 11.84 -34.70 -25.19
C TYR A 582 11.14 -35.86 -25.92
N THR A 583 10.28 -36.59 -25.22
CA THR A 583 9.11 -37.21 -25.85
C THR A 583 7.88 -37.08 -24.96
N ASN A 584 6.79 -36.65 -25.58
CA ASN A 584 5.52 -36.21 -25.00
C ASN A 584 4.74 -37.33 -24.30
N SER A 585 3.97 -36.97 -23.26
CA SER A 585 2.50 -36.87 -23.30
C SER A 585 1.87 -37.02 -21.91
N SER A 586 1.03 -36.07 -21.52
CA SER A 586 -0.42 -36.27 -21.36
C SER A 586 -1.06 -35.09 -20.62
N THR A 587 -2.14 -34.63 -21.22
CA THR A 587 -3.06 -33.58 -20.83
C THR A 587 -3.79 -33.95 -19.54
N ALA A 588 -3.83 -33.03 -18.57
CA ALA A 588 -4.92 -32.96 -17.60
C ALA A 588 -5.19 -31.48 -17.25
N ASN A 589 -6.35 -31.00 -17.70
CA ASN A 589 -6.92 -29.71 -17.29
C ASN A 589 -7.23 -29.76 -15.80
N SER A 590 -6.76 -28.77 -15.03
CA SER A 590 -7.31 -28.46 -13.71
C SER A 590 -7.66 -26.98 -13.65
N VAL A 591 -8.96 -26.70 -13.70
CA VAL A 591 -9.60 -25.43 -13.39
C VAL A 591 -9.31 -25.11 -11.92
N ALA A 592 -8.70 -23.96 -11.64
CA ALA A 592 -8.49 -23.47 -10.27
C ALA A 592 -9.67 -22.59 -9.85
N THR A 593 -10.47 -23.10 -8.93
CA THR A 593 -11.50 -22.35 -8.20
C THR A 593 -10.83 -21.66 -7.01
N ALA A 594 -10.77 -20.32 -7.02
CA ALA A 594 -10.32 -19.55 -5.87
C ALA A 594 -11.51 -19.25 -4.95
N THR A 595 -11.51 -19.82 -3.76
CA THR A 595 -12.46 -19.51 -2.70
C THR A 595 -11.85 -18.41 -1.83
N TYR A 596 -12.49 -17.24 -1.79
CA TYR A 596 -12.10 -16.13 -0.93
C TYR A 596 -12.73 -16.33 0.46
N THR A 597 -11.91 -16.42 1.49
CA THR A 597 -12.37 -16.25 2.89
C THR A 597 -12.04 -14.84 3.34
N GLU A 598 -13.09 -14.03 3.53
CA GLU A 598 -13.03 -12.72 4.18
C GLU A 598 -12.59 -12.89 5.65
N PHE A 599 -11.52 -12.21 6.03
CA PHE A 599 -11.22 -11.94 7.43
C PHE A 599 -12.04 -10.73 7.89
N THR A 600 -13.09 -10.99 8.66
CA THR A 600 -13.74 -9.97 9.47
C THR A 600 -13.01 -9.90 10.81
N GLY A 601 -12.40 -8.74 11.09
CA GLY A 601 -11.78 -8.44 12.38
C GLY A 601 -12.83 -8.42 13.48
N ARG A 602 -12.50 -9.02 14.62
CA ARG A 602 -13.26 -8.91 15.86
C ARG A 602 -12.38 -8.35 16.96
#